data_AF-A0A8I0H4M4-F1
#
_entry.id   AF-A0A8I0H4M4-F1
#
_cell.length_a   1.000
_cell.length_b   1.000
_cell.length_c   1.000
_cell.angle_alpha   90.00
_cell.angle_beta   90.00
_cell.angle_gamma   90.00
#
_symmetry.space_group_name_H-M   'P 1'
#
loop_
_entity.id
_entity.type
_entity.pdbx_description
1 polymer ?
#
loop_
_entity_poly.entity_id
_entity_poly.type
_entity_poly.pdbx_seq_one_letter_code
_entity_poly.pdbx_strand_id
1 'polypeptide(L)' 'ENIVVVTPPQPNGVSQEVLAACYITQVDQVFQVGGAQSIAALTYGTETIPKVDKIVGPGNQFVAYAKKYLFGQVGID' A
#
# COMPACT_ATOMS: atom_id res chain seq x y z
N GLU A 1 -3.24 14.11 -7.95
CA GLU A 1 -3.66 12.82 -7.37
C GLU A 1 -2.51 12.35 -6.47
N ASN A 2 -2.77 11.59 -5.40
CA ASN A 2 -1.71 11.10 -4.50
C ASN A 2 -1.71 9.57 -4.57
N ILE A 3 -0.78 9.00 -5.32
CA ILE A 3 -0.64 7.56 -5.55
C ILE A 3 0.45 7.04 -4.62
N VAL A 4 0.04 6.14 -3.73
CA VAL A 4 0.91 5.52 -2.74
C VAL A 4 1.07 4.05 -3.05
N VAL A 5 2.31 3.57 -3.10
CA VAL A 5 2.64 2.14 -3.19
C VAL A 5 3.22 1.67 -1.86
N VAL A 6 2.73 0.53 -1.40
CA VAL A 6 3.30 -0.18 -0.25
C VAL A 6 3.86 -1.51 -0.74
N THR A 7 5.06 -1.86 -0.31
CA THR A 7 5.69 -3.14 -0.60
C THR A 7 6.35 -3.68 0.66
N PRO A 8 6.23 -4.98 0.98
CA PRO A 8 6.95 -5.56 2.11
C PRO A 8 8.45 -5.23 2.05
N PRO A 9 9.09 -4.95 3.20
CA PRO A 9 10.53 -4.76 3.24
C PRO A 9 11.23 -6.05 2.81
N GLN A 10 12.29 -5.90 2.02
CA GLN A 10 13.13 -7.00 1.56
C GLN A 10 14.56 -6.78 2.06
N PRO A 11 15.39 -7.84 2.22
CA PRO A 11 16.75 -7.70 2.75
C PRO A 11 17.62 -6.69 2.00
N ASN A 12 17.41 -6.56 0.67
CA ASN A 12 18.20 -5.70 -0.20
C ASN A 12 17.46 -4.40 -0.60
N GLY A 13 16.38 -4.05 0.10
CA GLY A 13 15.51 -2.94 -0.29
C GLY A 13 14.49 -3.31 -1.36
N VAL A 14 13.73 -2.33 -1.86
CA VAL A 14 12.74 -2.55 -2.92
C VAL A 14 13.45 -2.91 -4.23
N SER A 15 12.92 -3.88 -4.98
CA SER A 15 13.47 -4.27 -6.29
C SER A 15 13.50 -3.08 -7.26
N GLN A 16 14.56 -2.99 -8.07
CA GLN A 16 14.72 -1.90 -9.02
C GLN A 16 13.63 -1.90 -10.09
N GLU A 17 13.13 -3.07 -10.47
CA GLU A 17 12.03 -3.24 -11.42
C GLU A 17 10.73 -2.61 -10.87
N VAL A 18 10.45 -2.81 -9.59
CA VAL A 18 9.28 -2.20 -8.92
C VAL A 18 9.44 -0.68 -8.86
N LEU A 19 10.63 -0.18 -8.50
CA LEU A 19 10.89 1.26 -8.45
C LEU A 19 10.84 1.91 -9.85
N ALA A 20 11.35 1.22 -10.87
CA ALA A 20 11.27 1.67 -12.25
C ALA A 20 9.81 1.74 -12.73
N ALA A 21 9.00 0.71 -12.42
CA ALA A 21 7.57 0.73 -12.71
C ALA A 21 6.87 1.91 -12.01
N CYS A 22 7.13 2.13 -10.72
CA CYS A 22 6.59 3.25 -9.96
C CYS A 22 6.98 4.60 -10.57
N TYR A 23 8.23 4.75 -11.01
CA TYR A 23 8.71 5.95 -11.67
C TYR A 23 8.00 6.20 -13.01
N ILE A 24 7.86 5.17 -13.85
CA ILE A 24 7.18 5.26 -15.14
C ILE A 24 5.71 5.63 -14.97
N THR A 25 5.03 5.08 -13.96
CA THR A 25 3.62 5.35 -13.67
C THR A 25 3.40 6.57 -12.78
N GLN A 26 4.45 7.33 -12.45
CA GLN A 26 4.39 8.56 -11.65
C GLN A 26 3.76 8.36 -10.27
N VAL A 27 4.13 7.28 -9.58
CA VAL A 27 3.79 7.07 -8.17
C VAL A 27 4.47 8.16 -7.32
N ASP A 28 3.72 8.81 -6.45
CA ASP A 28 4.23 9.89 -5.61
C ASP A 28 5.11 9.37 -4.48
N GLN A 29 4.72 8.25 -3.85
CA GLN A 29 5.35 7.75 -2.63
C GLN A 29 5.39 6.22 -2.60
N VAL A 30 6.54 5.65 -2.19
CA VAL A 30 6.73 4.22 -2.00
C VAL A 30 7.17 3.96 -0.56
N PHE A 31 6.43 3.12 0.16
CA PHE A 31 6.73 2.75 1.54
C PHE A 31 7.07 1.26 1.66
N GLN A 32 8.10 0.95 2.45
CA GLN A 32 8.50 -0.42 2.75
C GLN A 32 7.69 -0.99 3.92
N VAL A 33 6.41 -1.28 3.67
CA VAL A 33 5.48 -1.92 4.59
C VAL A 33 4.57 -2.87 3.82
N GLY A 34 4.16 -3.98 4.41
CA GLY A 34 3.24 -4.93 3.78
C GLY A 34 2.29 -5.57 4.78
N GLY A 35 1.48 -6.52 4.33
CA GLY A 35 0.56 -7.27 5.21
C GLY A 35 -0.67 -6.47 5.64
N ALA A 36 -1.33 -6.93 6.71
CA ALA A 36 -2.54 -6.27 7.22
C ALA A 36 -2.27 -4.87 7.76
N GLN A 37 -1.08 -4.65 8.34
CA GLN A 37 -0.66 -3.37 8.90
C GLN A 37 -0.50 -2.28 7.84
N SER A 38 -0.10 -2.61 6.60
CA SER A 38 -0.06 -1.63 5.52
C SER A 38 -1.46 -1.19 5.11
N ILE A 39 -2.43 -2.11 5.13
CA ILE A 39 -3.84 -1.77 4.84
C ILE A 39 -4.38 -0.83 5.92
N ALA A 40 -4.14 -1.12 7.20
CA ALA A 40 -4.54 -0.24 8.29
C ALA A 40 -3.87 1.15 8.19
N ALA A 41 -2.57 1.20 7.90
CA ALA A 41 -1.83 2.45 7.74
C ALA A 41 -2.39 3.30 6.59
N LEU A 42 -2.74 2.67 5.45
CA LEU A 42 -3.36 3.37 4.32
C LEU A 42 -4.79 3.83 4.62
N THR A 43 -5.57 3.05 5.38
CA THR A 43 -6.94 3.42 5.76
C THR A 43 -6.99 4.58 6.76
N TYR A 44 -6.12 4.58 7.76
CA TYR A 44 -6.18 5.55 8.86
C TYR A 44 -5.19 6.71 8.71
N GLY A 45 -4.14 6.52 7.94
CA GLY A 45 -2.97 7.39 7.95
C GLY A 45 -2.08 7.12 9.17
N THR A 46 -0.81 7.49 9.05
CA THR A 46 0.17 7.57 10.14
C THR A 46 0.90 8.89 10.06
N GLU A 47 1.89 9.13 10.93
CA GLU A 47 2.76 10.30 10.86
C GLU A 47 3.57 10.37 9.55
N THR A 48 3.73 9.24 8.86
CA THR A 48 4.54 9.11 7.63
C THR A 48 3.75 8.62 6.42
N ILE A 49 2.77 7.72 6.60
CA ILE A 49 1.95 7.18 5.51
C ILE A 49 0.65 7.98 5.45
N PRO A 50 0.38 8.73 4.37
CA PRO A 50 -0.86 9.47 4.28
C PRO A 50 -2.06 8.53 4.15
N LYS A 51 -3.21 8.96 4.68
CA LYS A 51 -4.49 8.29 4.46
C LYS A 51 -4.85 8.34 2.96
N VAL A 52 -5.40 7.25 2.44
CA VAL A 52 -5.89 7.16 1.05
C VAL A 52 -7.40 6.91 0.98
N ASP A 53 -8.00 7.25 -0.16
CA ASP A 53 -9.44 7.08 -0.39
C ASP A 53 -9.80 5.68 -0.91
N LYS A 54 -8.88 5.01 -1.61
CA LYS A 54 -9.07 3.66 -2.16
C LYS A 54 -7.77 2.86 -2.12
N ILE A 55 -7.86 1.60 -1.72
CA ILE A 55 -6.76 0.64 -1.74
C ILE A 55 -7.05 -0.40 -2.81
N VAL A 56 -6.08 -0.62 -3.69
CA VAL A 56 -6.14 -1.65 -4.73
C VAL A 56 -4.96 -2.60 -4.64
N GLY A 57 -5.15 -3.82 -5.13
CA GLY A 57 -4.06 -4.78 -5.33
C GLY A 57 -4.25 -6.09 -4.58
N PRO A 58 -3.64 -7.18 -5.09
CA PRO A 58 -3.73 -8.50 -4.49
C PRO A 58 -2.84 -8.59 -3.24
N GLY A 59 -3.13 -9.59 -2.40
CA GLY A 59 -2.28 -9.92 -1.26
C GLY A 59 -2.61 -11.29 -0.71
N ASN A 60 -1.85 -11.72 0.29
CA ASN A 60 -2.12 -12.98 0.98
C ASN A 60 -3.44 -12.93 1.77
N GLN A 61 -3.82 -14.04 2.42
CA GLN A 61 -5.04 -14.13 3.22
C GLN A 61 -5.18 -13.00 4.25
N PHE A 62 -4.10 -12.56 4.90
CA PHE A 62 -4.14 -11.51 5.91
C PHE A 62 -4.45 -10.14 5.30
N VAL A 63 -3.88 -9.84 4.13
CA VAL A 63 -4.21 -8.61 3.37
C VAL A 63 -5.68 -8.65 2.93
N ALA A 64 -6.14 -9.78 2.40
CA ALA A 64 -7.53 -9.94 1.96
C ALA A 64 -8.53 -9.77 3.12
N TYR A 65 -8.25 -10.38 4.28
CA TYR A 65 -9.07 -10.21 5.48
C TYR A 65 -9.05 -8.76 5.99
N ALA A 66 -7.89 -8.09 5.98
CA ALA A 66 -7.80 -6.68 6.37
C ALA A 66 -8.59 -5.76 5.44
N LYS A 67 -8.46 -5.94 4.11
CA LYS A 67 -9.26 -5.22 3.10
C LYS A 67 -10.76 -5.43 3.34
N LYS A 68 -11.18 -6.67 3.61
CA LYS A 68 -12.59 -7.00 3.92
C LYS A 68 -13.07 -6.36 5.21
N TYR A 69 -12.24 -6.37 6.26
CA TYR A 69 -12.59 -5.81 7.57
C TYR A 69 -12.76 -4.28 7.52
N LEU A 70 -11.95 -3.62 6.69
CA LEU A 70 -11.93 -2.15 6.55
C LEU A 70 -12.79 -1.64 5.40
N PHE A 71 -13.52 -2.52 4.72
CA PHE A 71 -14.47 -2.14 3.67
C PHE A 71 -15.51 -1.15 4.22
N GLY A 72 -15.70 -0.05 3.51
CA GLY A 72 -16.59 1.05 3.91
C GLY A 72 -15.92 2.15 4.74
N GLN A 73 -14.75 1.90 5.32
CA GLN A 73 -13.89 2.96 5.89
C GLN A 73 -12.93 3.54 4.85
N VAL A 74 -12.56 2.71 3.88
CA VAL A 74 -11.79 3.06 2.68
C VAL A 74 -12.39 2.31 1.49
N GLY A 75 -12.26 2.87 0.29
CA GLY A 75 -12.58 2.15 -0.94
C GLY A 75 -11.67 0.93 -1.10
N ILE A 76 -12.23 -0.19 -1.54
CA ILE A 76 -11.49 -1.41 -1.86
C ILE A 76 -11.92 -1.85 -3.26
N ASP A 77 -11.02 -2.43 -4.06
CA ASP A 77 -11.36 -3.11 -5.32
C ASP A 77 -12.23 -4.37 -5.13
#